data_AF-A0A392QX51-F1
#
_entry.id   AF-A0A392QX51-F1
#
_cell.length_a   1.000
_cell.length_b   1.000
_cell.length_c   1.000
_cell.angle_alpha   90.00
_cell.angle_beta   90.00
_cell.angle_gamma   90.00
#
_symmetry.space_group_name_H-M   'P 1'
#
loop_
_entity.id
_entity.type
_entity.pdbx_description
1 polymer ?
#
loop_
_entity_poly.entity_id
_entity_poly.type
_entity_poly.pdbx_seq_one_letter_code
_entity_poly.pdbx_strand_id
1 'polypeptide(L)' 'MPAREITVTLDDVSCLLHLPITGRLLDHTPISKDEGLEVLVNLLGVHPADAHTEVSKTKGAHATLTYLKGLFTHHILGR' A
#
# COMPACT_ATOMS: atom_id res chain seq x y z
N MET A 1 -29.41 -16.09 -11.70
CA MET A 1 -28.78 -14.96 -12.41
C MET A 1 -27.27 -15.16 -12.33
N PRO A 2 -26.54 -15.39 -13.43
CA PRO A 2 -25.09 -15.50 -13.35
C PRO A 2 -24.54 -14.07 -13.18
N ALA A 3 -23.70 -13.85 -12.17
CA ALA A 3 -22.98 -12.59 -12.03
C ALA A 3 -21.94 -12.51 -13.15
N ARG A 4 -22.24 -11.74 -14.20
CA ARG A 4 -21.29 -11.38 -15.24
C ARG A 4 -20.40 -10.28 -14.65
N GLU A 5 -19.10 -10.52 -14.62
CA GLU A 5 -18.11 -9.52 -14.21
C GLU A 5 -18.34 -8.22 -15.03
N ILE A 6 -18.55 -7.10 -14.33
CA ILE A 6 -18.68 -5.78 -14.96
C ILE A 6 -17.31 -5.12 -14.86
N THR A 7 -16.61 -5.06 -15.99
CA THR A 7 -15.34 -4.33 -16.08
C THR A 7 -15.66 -2.85 -16.32
N VAL A 8 -15.49 -2.02 -15.30
CA VAL A 8 -15.63 -0.56 -15.39
C VAL A 8 -14.24 0.08 -15.44
N THR A 9 -14.03 0.98 -16.40
CA THR A 9 -12.76 1.71 -16.54
C THR A 9 -12.74 2.94 -15.63
N LEU A 10 -11.55 3.49 -15.35
CA LEU A 10 -11.46 4.73 -14.56
C LEU A 10 -12.14 5.93 -15.23
N ASP A 11 -12.22 5.96 -16.56
CA ASP A 11 -12.96 6.98 -17.31
C ASP A 11 -14.48 6.87 -17.03
N ASP A 12 -15.00 5.65 -17.02
CA ASP A 12 -16.39 5.34 -16.60
C ASP A 12 -16.64 5.79 -15.15
N VAL A 13 -15.72 5.51 -14.22
CA VAL A 13 -15.84 5.94 -12.80
C VAL A 13 -15.80 7.46 -12.69
N SER A 14 -14.91 8.13 -13.43
CA SER A 14 -14.79 9.59 -13.47
C SER A 14 -16.10 10.22 -13.99
N CYS A 15 -16.68 9.65 -15.05
CA CYS A 15 -17.97 10.05 -15.59
C CYS A 15 -19.12 9.81 -14.61
N LEU A 16 -19.12 8.69 -13.89
CA LEU A 16 -20.17 8.35 -12.93
C LEU A 16 -20.14 9.23 -11.67
N LEU A 17 -18.94 9.58 -11.21
CA LEU A 17 -18.74 10.38 -9.99
C LEU A 17 -18.67 11.89 -10.25
N HIS A 18 -18.56 12.33 -11.51
CA HIS A 18 -18.31 13.72 -11.89
C HIS A 18 -17.05 14.32 -11.20
N LEU A 19 -16.08 13.47 -10.87
CA LEU A 19 -14.84 13.87 -10.21
C LEU A 19 -13.65 13.51 -11.11
N PRO A 20 -12.86 14.49 -11.58
CA PRO A 20 -11.73 14.21 -12.44
C PRO A 20 -10.63 13.46 -11.67
N ILE A 21 -10.40 12.20 -12.05
CA ILE A 21 -9.28 11.42 -11.54
C ILE A 21 -8.01 11.89 -12.27
N THR A 22 -7.25 12.77 -11.62
CA THR A 22 -6.04 13.43 -12.20
C THR A 22 -4.73 12.72 -11.84
N GLY A 23 -4.79 11.57 -11.16
CA GLY A 23 -3.63 10.77 -10.80
C GLY A 23 -3.15 9.88 -11.94
N ARG A 24 -1.83 9.69 -12.05
CA ARG A 24 -1.25 8.63 -12.90
C ARG A 24 -1.61 7.27 -12.29
N LEU A 25 -2.19 6.38 -13.09
CA LEU A 25 -2.34 4.98 -12.72
C LEU A 25 -0.93 4.40 -12.59
N LEU A 26 -0.54 4.03 -11.38
CA LEU A 26 0.77 3.47 -11.13
C LEU A 26 0.77 2.02 -11.59
N ASP A 27 1.65 1.70 -12.55
CA ASP A 27 2.01 0.32 -12.81
C ASP A 27 2.79 -0.20 -11.60
N HIS A 28 2.16 -1.06 -10.82
CA HIS A 28 2.81 -1.67 -9.67
C HIS A 28 3.85 -2.65 -10.17
N THR A 29 5.13 -2.27 -10.09
CA THR A 29 6.20 -3.25 -10.19
C THR A 29 6.13 -4.12 -8.94
N PRO A 30 5.90 -5.43 -9.06
CA PRO A 30 5.85 -6.30 -7.90
C PRO A 30 7.23 -6.35 -7.27
N ILE A 31 7.35 -5.80 -6.06
CA ILE A 31 8.56 -5.87 -5.25
C ILE A 31 8.59 -7.19 -4.48
N SER A 32 9.76 -7.81 -4.36
CA SER A 32 9.93 -9.02 -3.56
C SER A 32 9.78 -8.74 -2.07
N LYS A 33 9.53 -9.79 -1.27
CA LYS A 33 9.45 -9.67 0.19
C LYS A 33 10.74 -9.10 0.79
N ASP A 34 11.88 -9.49 0.24
CA ASP A 34 13.19 -9.02 0.67
C ASP A 34 13.37 -7.52 0.40
N GLU A 35 13.00 -7.07 -0.81
CA GLU A 35 12.98 -5.65 -1.17
C GLU A 35 11.99 -4.86 -0.30
N GLY A 36 10.81 -5.41 0.00
CA GLY A 36 9.84 -4.79 0.89
C GLY A 36 10.35 -4.60 2.31
N LEU A 37 11.16 -5.54 2.81
CA LEU A 37 11.82 -5.44 4.11
C LEU A 37 12.93 -4.39 4.08
N GLU A 38 13.76 -4.41 3.04
CA GLU A 38 14.81 -3.42 2.84
C GLU A 38 14.21 -2.00 2.82
N VAL A 39 13.11 -1.80 2.10
CA VAL A 39 12.39 -0.51 2.04
C VAL A 39 11.87 -0.09 3.41
N LEU A 40 11.27 -1.00 4.18
CA LEU A 40 10.78 -0.70 5.53
C LEU A 40 11.93 -0.30 6.48
N VAL A 41 13.04 -1.02 6.45
CA VAL A 41 14.17 -0.75 7.35
C VAL A 41 14.93 0.51 6.92
N ASN A 42 15.29 0.61 5.64
CA ASN A 42 16.18 1.68 5.15
C ASN A 42 15.45 3.00 4.94
N LEU A 43 14.20 3.00 4.45
CA LEU A 43 13.49 4.25 4.16
C LEU A 43 12.62 4.72 5.33
N LEU A 44 12.02 3.79 6.07
CA LEU A 44 11.12 4.11 7.18
C LEU A 44 11.76 3.96 8.56
N GLY A 45 13.03 3.51 8.63
CA GLY A 45 13.76 3.36 9.90
C GLY A 45 13.13 2.32 10.83
N VAL A 46 12.41 1.35 10.26
CA VAL A 46 11.73 0.29 11.02
C VAL A 46 12.77 -0.69 11.56
N HIS A 47 12.58 -1.20 12.77
CA HIS A 47 13.41 -2.28 13.29
C HIS A 47 13.17 -3.58 12.48
N PRO A 48 14.22 -4.32 12.05
CA PRO A 48 14.07 -5.46 11.14
C PRO A 48 13.08 -6.53 11.63
N ALA A 49 13.00 -6.80 12.93
CA ALA A 49 12.03 -7.78 13.47
C ALA A 49 10.57 -7.33 13.29
N ASP A 50 10.29 -6.04 13.44
CA ASP A 50 8.96 -5.47 13.22
C ASP A 50 8.61 -5.46 11.72
N ALA A 51 9.57 -5.13 10.86
CA ALA A 51 9.41 -5.19 9.41
C ALA A 51 9.09 -6.63 8.95
N HIS A 52 9.82 -7.63 9.45
CA HIS A 52 9.57 -9.05 9.19
C HIS A 52 8.17 -9.48 9.62
N THR A 53 7.73 -9.02 10.78
CA THR A 53 6.39 -9.33 11.31
C THR A 53 5.30 -8.76 10.40
N GLU A 54 5.46 -7.52 9.93
CA GLU A 54 4.47 -6.86 9.07
C GLU A 54 4.40 -7.49 7.67
N VAL A 55 5.54 -7.70 7.01
CA VAL A 55 5.63 -8.35 5.68
C VAL A 55 5.11 -9.80 5.73
N SER A 56 5.31 -10.49 6.84
CA SER A 56 4.77 -11.84 7.04
C SER A 56 3.25 -11.84 7.20
N LYS A 57 2.68 -10.86 7.91
CA LYS A 57 1.23 -10.71 8.09
C LYS A 57 0.51 -10.41 6.78
N THR A 58 1.09 -9.54 5.95
CA THR A 58 0.50 -9.16 4.66
C THR A 58 0.77 -10.19 3.55
N LYS A 59 1.52 -11.25 3.85
CA LYS A 59 1.90 -12.34 2.94
C LYS A 59 2.66 -11.87 1.69
N GLY A 60 3.24 -10.67 1.71
CA GLY A 60 3.89 -10.03 0.58
C GLY A 60 4.62 -8.76 1.00
N ALA A 61 5.21 -8.05 0.04
CA ALA A 61 5.93 -6.81 0.28
C ALA A 61 4.97 -5.61 0.50
N HIS A 62 4.05 -5.77 1.45
CA HIS A 62 3.03 -4.80 1.78
C HIS A 62 3.08 -4.48 3.26
N ALA A 63 2.78 -3.23 3.61
CA ALA A 63 2.55 -2.82 4.98
C ALA A 63 1.10 -2.34 5.11
N THR A 64 0.45 -2.67 6.22
CA THR A 64 -0.90 -2.17 6.46
C THR A 64 -0.88 -0.67 6.74
N LEU A 65 -1.94 0.03 6.33
CA LEU A 65 -2.06 1.46 6.64
C LEU A 65 -2.10 1.71 8.15
N THR A 66 -2.67 0.78 8.93
CA THR A 66 -2.68 0.84 10.39
C THR A 66 -1.27 0.81 10.96
N TYR A 67 -0.42 -0.08 10.46
CA TYR A 67 0.99 -0.16 10.84
C TYR A 67 1.75 1.12 10.51
N LEU A 68 1.61 1.62 9.28
CA LEU A 68 2.25 2.86 8.86
C LEU A 68 1.80 4.05 9.71
N LYS A 69 0.49 4.17 9.99
CA LYS A 69 -0.04 5.20 10.89
C LYS A 69 0.58 5.13 12.28
N GLY A 70 0.71 3.93 12.86
CA GLY A 70 1.38 3.75 14.14
C GLY A 70 2.84 4.18 14.10
N LEU A 71 3.55 3.80 13.03
CA LEU A 71 4.96 4.15 12.84
C LEU A 71 5.18 5.66 12.74
N PHE A 72 4.38 6.35 11.91
CA PHE A 72 4.46 7.81 11.79
C PHE A 72 4.03 8.52 13.07
N THR A 73 3.02 8.01 13.77
CA THR A 73 2.58 8.55 15.07
C THR A 73 3.74 8.48 16.07
N HIS A 74 4.43 7.33 16.15
CA HIS A 74 5.59 7.17 17.03
C HIS A 74 6.78 8.05 16.60
N HIS A 75 7.01 8.23 15.30
CA HIS A 75 8.09 9.08 14.78
C HIS A 75 7.83 10.59 14.97
N ILE A 76 6.58 11.03 14.91
CA ILE A 76 6.20 12.44 15.00
C ILE A 76 5.94 12.87 16.44
N LEU A 77 5.36 12.00 17.29
CA LEU A 77 5.08 12.31 18.70
C LEU A 77 6.19 11.86 19.66
N GLY A 78 7.15 11.05 19.20
CA GLY A 78 8.28 10.56 20.00
C GLY A 78 9.57 11.37 19.88
N ARG A 79 9.52 12.58 19.29
CA ARG A 79 10.63 13.54 19.28
C ARG A 79 10.36 14.74 20.18
#